data_AF-A0A7G8HBS0-F1
#
_entry.id   AF-A0A7G8HBS0-F1
#
_cell.length_a   1.000
_cell.length_b   1.000
_cell.length_c   1.000
_cell.angle_alpha   90.00
_cell.angle_beta   90.00
_cell.angle_gamma   90.00
#
_symmetry.space_group_name_H-M   'P 1'
#
loop_
_entity.id
_entity.type
_entity.pdbx_description
1 polymer ?
#
loop_
_entity_poly.entity_id
_entity_poly.type
_entity_poly.pdbx_seq_one_letter_code
_entity_poly.pdbx_strand_id
1 'polypeptide(L)'
;MPMRSQGWLLALLLSCSLTGVAKGNSLDQQVFQLQLVIDQIRLARSVGDRIGVCTESRRANNLLLEILPALQRQRPSLNHAGLQDTILLGFDVC
;
A
#
# COMPACT_ATOMS: atom_id res chain seq x y z
N MET A 1 57.35 12.99 2.58
CA MET A 1 56.21 12.12 2.99
C MET A 1 55.36 12.89 3.99
N PRO A 2 54.08 13.13 3.68
CA PRO A 2 53.05 12.60 4.57
C PRO A 2 51.90 11.94 3.80
N MET A 3 51.68 10.65 4.05
CA MET A 3 50.48 9.91 3.71
C MET A 3 49.40 10.23 4.75
N ARG A 4 48.33 10.95 4.37
CA ARG A 4 47.15 11.08 5.26
C ARG A 4 45.85 11.57 4.60
N SER A 5 45.55 11.21 3.36
CA SER A 5 44.26 11.59 2.71
C SER A 5 43.31 10.43 2.38
N GLN A 6 43.63 9.18 2.74
CA GLN A 6 42.82 8.01 2.35
C GLN A 6 41.62 7.71 3.27
N GLY A 7 41.54 8.33 4.45
CA GLY A 7 40.45 8.03 5.41
C GLY A 7 39.09 8.64 5.06
N TRP A 8 39.08 9.75 4.31
CA TRP A 8 37.84 10.49 4.01
C TRP A 8 37.02 9.84 2.88
N LEU A 9 37.66 9.17 1.93
CA LEU A 9 36.99 8.48 0.82
C LEU A 9 36.23 7.22 1.26
N LEU A 10 36.73 6.52 2.28
CA LEU A 10 36.06 5.33 2.83
C LEU A 10 34.80 5.68 3.64
N ALA A 11 34.79 6.81 4.35
CA ALA A 11 33.63 7.28 5.11
C ALA A 11 32.45 7.69 4.20
N LEU A 12 32.74 8.19 2.99
CA LEU A 12 31.74 8.54 1.98
C LEU A 12 31.14 7.30 1.28
N LEU A 13 31.89 6.21 1.14
CA LEU A 13 31.38 4.97 0.54
C LEU A 13 30.48 4.17 1.48
N LEU A 14 30.74 4.21 2.80
CA LEU A 14 29.91 3.55 3.81
C LEU A 14 28.55 4.22 4.06
N SER A 15 28.40 5.50 3.72
CA SER A 15 27.13 6.24 3.85
C SER A 15 26.19 6.05 2.65
N CYS A 16 26.67 5.51 1.52
CA CYS A 16 25.87 5.27 0.32
C CYS A 16 25.16 3.90 0.32
N SER A 17 25.46 3.02 1.27
CA SER A 17 24.85 1.68 1.36
C SER A 17 23.66 1.60 2.33
N LEU A 18 23.33 2.68 3.04
CA LEU A 18 22.22 2.71 4.01
C LEU A 18 20.95 3.44 3.52
N THR A 19 20.97 4.04 2.33
CA THR A 19 19.79 4.65 1.70
C THR A 19 19.02 3.66 0.81
N GLY A 20 19.12 2.37 1.11
CA GLY A 20 18.39 1.29 0.44
C GLY A 20 17.21 0.74 1.22
N VAL A 21 16.83 1.34 2.36
CA VAL A 21 15.58 0.99 3.05
C VAL A 21 14.47 1.89 2.52
N ALA A 22 14.21 1.81 1.22
CA ALA A 22 12.87 2.03 0.72
C ALA A 22 12.02 0.91 1.32
N LYS A 23 11.52 1.13 2.53
CA LYS A 23 10.52 0.30 3.20
C LYS A 23 9.18 0.50 2.48
N GLY A 24 9.18 0.32 1.16
CA GLY A 24 7.97 0.13 0.41
C GLY A 24 7.41 -1.19 0.91
N ASN A 25 6.32 -1.15 1.65
CA ASN A 25 5.52 -2.36 1.90
C ASN A 25 5.41 -3.09 0.55
N SER A 26 5.78 -4.38 0.51
CA SER A 26 5.74 -5.12 -0.76
C SER A 26 4.32 -5.02 -1.34
N LEU A 27 4.19 -5.02 -2.67
CA LEU A 27 2.87 -4.95 -3.31
C LEU A 27 1.92 -6.01 -2.72
N ASP A 28 2.44 -7.20 -2.42
CA ASP A 28 1.70 -8.27 -1.75
C ASP A 28 1.18 -7.87 -0.36
N GLN A 29 2.01 -7.19 0.44
CA GLN A 29 1.59 -6.69 1.75
C GLN A 29 0.49 -5.64 1.60
N GLN A 30 0.58 -4.74 0.62
CA GLN A 30 -0.43 -3.71 0.41
C GLN A 30 -1.74 -4.30 -0.13
N VAL A 31 -1.65 -5.30 -1.02
CA VAL A 31 -2.81 -6.08 -1.50
C VAL A 31 -3.47 -6.83 -0.33
N PHE A 32 -2.69 -7.44 0.55
CA PHE A 32 -3.22 -8.11 1.74
C PHE A 32 -3.93 -7.12 2.68
N GLN A 33 -3.35 -5.93 2.89
CA GLN A 33 -4.01 -4.86 3.65
C GLN A 33 -5.33 -4.43 3.01
N LEU A 34 -5.38 -4.28 1.68
CA LEU A 34 -6.61 -3.97 0.96
C LEU A 34 -7.67 -5.06 1.16
N GLN A 35 -7.28 -6.34 1.10
CA GLN A 35 -8.20 -7.46 1.35
C GLN A 35 -8.79 -7.41 2.76
N LEU A 36 -7.96 -7.15 3.78
CA LEU A 36 -8.43 -7.01 5.16
C LEU A 36 -9.44 -5.87 5.34
N VAL A 37 -9.24 -4.74 4.66
CA VAL A 37 -10.18 -3.62 4.71
C VAL A 37 -11.50 -3.99 4.01
N ILE A 38 -11.45 -4.71 2.87
CA ILE A 38 -12.65 -5.20 2.19
C ILE A 38 -13.45 -6.15 3.11
N ASP A 39 -12.79 -7.03 3.84
CA ASP A 39 -13.46 -7.91 4.79
C ASP A 39 -14.07 -7.14 5.97
N GLN A 40 -13.43 -6.05 6.43
CA GLN A 40 -14.02 -5.16 7.42
C GLN A 40 -15.27 -4.43 6.89
N ILE A 41 -15.28 -3.99 5.63
CA ILE A 41 -16.49 -3.42 5.00
C ILE A 41 -17.62 -4.45 5.00
N ARG A 42 -17.33 -5.71 4.63
CA ARG A 42 -18.33 -6.79 4.63
C ARG A 42 -18.86 -7.07 6.03
N LEU A 43 -17.98 -7.11 7.03
CA LEU A 43 -18.35 -7.30 8.42
C LEU A 43 -19.23 -6.15 8.91
N ALA A 44 -18.81 -4.89 8.72
CA ALA A 44 -19.58 -3.70 9.09
C ALA A 44 -20.96 -3.71 8.43
N ARG A 45 -21.04 -4.10 7.14
CA ARG A 45 -22.31 -4.25 6.43
C ARG A 45 -23.20 -5.34 7.04
N SER A 46 -22.63 -6.47 7.44
CA SER A 46 -23.39 -7.59 8.04
C SER A 46 -24.01 -7.23 9.39
N VAL A 47 -23.41 -6.31 10.14
CA VAL A 47 -23.92 -5.83 11.44
C VAL A 47 -24.70 -4.51 11.32
N GLY A 48 -24.86 -3.97 10.11
CA GLY A 48 -25.59 -2.71 9.87
C GLY A 48 -24.83 -1.44 10.29
N ASP A 49 -23.52 -1.52 10.51
CA ASP A 49 -22.69 -0.36 10.86
C ASP A 49 -22.38 0.49 9.63
N ARG A 50 -23.24 1.47 9.37
CA ARG A 50 -23.09 2.39 8.22
C ARG A 50 -21.84 3.26 8.32
N ILE A 51 -21.48 3.70 9.53
CA ILE A 51 -20.31 4.57 9.74
C ILE A 51 -19.02 3.79 9.47
N GLY A 52 -18.96 2.55 9.97
CA GLY A 52 -17.86 1.62 9.69
C GLY A 52 -17.73 1.30 8.20
N VAL A 53 -18.85 1.01 7.53
CA VAL A 53 -18.86 0.79 6.06
C VAL A 53 -18.28 2.01 5.34
N CYS A 54 -18.70 3.23 5.67
CA CYS A 54 -18.18 4.44 5.04
C CYS A 54 -16.69 4.68 5.26
N THR A 55 -16.27 4.53 6.52
CA THR A 55 -14.90 4.79 6.93
C THR A 55 -13.94 3.81 6.24
N GLU A 56 -14.28 2.52 6.28
CA GLU A 56 -13.45 1.50 5.66
C GLU A 56 -13.54 1.52 4.12
N SER A 57 -14.68 1.90 3.52
CA SER A 57 -14.76 2.08 2.07
C SER A 57 -13.89 3.23 1.58
N ARG A 58 -13.85 4.35 2.31
CA ARG A 58 -12.93 5.44 2.01
C ARG A 58 -11.47 5.02 2.17
N ARG A 59 -11.15 4.25 3.21
CA ARG A 59 -9.80 3.71 3.43
C ARG A 59 -9.39 2.75 2.31
N ALA A 60 -10.28 1.83 1.92
CA ALA A 60 -10.05 0.90 0.82
C ALA A 60 -9.81 1.64 -0.50
N ASN A 61 -10.58 2.68 -0.78
CA ASN A 61 -10.41 3.50 -1.98
C ASN A 61 -9.03 4.17 -2.02
N ASN A 62 -8.61 4.78 -0.92
CA ASN A 62 -7.30 5.44 -0.84
C ASN A 62 -6.16 4.43 -1.02
N LEU A 63 -6.24 3.27 -0.36
CA LEU A 63 -5.27 2.19 -0.53
C LEU A 63 -5.26 1.69 -1.98
N LEU A 64 -6.42 1.42 -2.57
CA LEU A 64 -6.50 0.96 -3.96
C LEU A 64 -5.85 1.97 -4.91
N LEU A 65 -6.13 3.27 -4.77
CA LEU A 65 -5.53 4.32 -5.61
C LEU A 65 -4.00 4.40 -5.47
N GLU A 66 -3.46 4.20 -4.27
CA GLU A 66 -2.03 4.16 -4.03
C GLU A 66 -1.36 2.99 -4.78
N ILE A 67 -2.01 1.83 -4.81
CA ILE A 67 -1.42 0.59 -5.30
C ILE A 67 -1.79 0.24 -6.73
N LEU A 68 -2.85 0.83 -7.27
CA LEU A 68 -3.41 0.52 -8.59
C LEU A 68 -2.36 0.55 -9.71
N PRO A 69 -1.44 1.53 -9.79
CA PRO A 69 -0.43 1.55 -10.84
C PRO A 69 0.55 0.37 -10.75
N ALA A 70 0.90 -0.07 -9.53
CA ALA A 70 1.76 -1.21 -9.32
C ALA A 70 1.02 -2.54 -9.57
N LEU A 71 -0.24 -2.61 -9.15
CA LEU A 71 -1.14 -3.75 -9.38
C LEU A 71 -1.36 -4.03 -10.87
N GLN A 72 -1.65 -2.99 -11.67
CA GLN A 72 -1.84 -3.13 -13.11
C GLN A 72 -0.58 -3.63 -13.82
N ARG A 73 0.61 -3.22 -13.35
CA ARG A 73 1.89 -3.64 -13.94
C ARG A 73 2.29 -5.07 -13.54
N GLN A 74 2.11 -5.43 -12.27
CA GLN A 74 2.64 -6.69 -11.73
C GLN A 74 1.61 -7.83 -11.71
N ARG A 75 0.30 -7.51 -11.68
CA ARG A 75 -0.80 -8.49 -11.61
C ARG A 75 -1.95 -8.12 -12.55
N PRO A 76 -1.72 -8.08 -13.87
CA PRO A 76 -2.75 -7.70 -14.85
C PRO A 76 -3.96 -8.66 -14.89
N SER A 77 -3.80 -9.91 -14.43
CA SER A 77 -4.87 -10.91 -14.37
C SER A 77 -5.87 -10.68 -13.23
N LEU A 78 -5.58 -9.77 -12.31
CA LEU A 78 -6.46 -9.47 -11.18
C LEU A 78 -7.65 -8.65 -11.67
N ASN A 79 -8.86 -8.95 -11.17
CA ASN A 79 -10.06 -8.19 -11.54
C ASN A 79 -10.10 -6.85 -10.79
N HIS A 80 -9.39 -5.85 -11.33
CA HIS A 80 -9.32 -4.50 -10.77
C HIS A 80 -10.70 -3.83 -10.70
N ALA A 81 -11.56 -4.07 -11.70
CA ALA A 81 -12.92 -3.54 -11.72
C ALA A 81 -13.75 -4.13 -10.58
N GLY A 82 -13.70 -5.45 -10.35
CA GLY A 82 -14.42 -6.08 -9.24
C GLY A 82 -13.95 -5.63 -7.85
N LEU A 83 -12.67 -5.31 -7.69
CA LEU A 83 -12.16 -4.67 -6.46
C LEU A 83 -12.77 -3.28 -6.27
N GLN A 84 -12.78 -2.48 -7.33
CA GLN A 84 -13.34 -1.13 -7.30
C GLN A 84 -14.85 -1.14 -7.04
N ASP A 85 -15.59 -2.03 -7.69
CA ASP A 85 -17.04 -2.19 -7.50
C ASP A 85 -17.38 -2.52 -6.04
N THR A 86 -16.61 -3.39 -5.40
CA THR A 86 -16.82 -3.74 -3.98
C THR A 86 -16.67 -2.53 -3.06
N ILE A 87 -15.71 -1.65 -3.36
CA ILE A 87 -15.47 -0.41 -2.60
C ILE A 87 -16.58 0.61 -2.88
N LEU A 88 -17.00 0.73 -4.14
CA LEU A 88 -18.10 1.63 -4.55
C LEU A 88 -19.44 1.24 -3.91
N LEU A 89 -19.75 -0.06 -3.84
CA LEU A 89 -20.94 -0.56 -3.15
C LEU A 89 -20.99 -0.20 -1.65
N GLY A 90 -19.84 0.08 -1.04
CA GLY A 90 -19.78 0.60 0.32
C GLY A 90 -20.12 2.08 0.40
N PHE A 91 -19.79 2.87 -0.63
CA PHE A 91 -20.17 4.27 -0.72
C PHE A 91 -21.66 4.49 -0.96
N ASP A 92 -22.38 3.55 -1.59
CA ASP A 92 -23.85 3.64 -1.75
C ASP A 92 -24.63 3.63 -0.42
N VAL A 93 -23.96 3.18 0.66
CA VAL A 93 -24.52 3.10 2.01
C VAL A 93 -24.08 4.29 2.87
N CYS A 94 -23.15 5.10 2.35
CA CYS A 94 -22.92 6.47 2.79
C CYS A 94 -23.96 7.40 2.14
#